data_AF-H6RK91-F1
#
_entry.id   AF-H6RK91-F1
#
_cell.length_a   1.000
_cell.length_b   1.000
_cell.length_c   1.000
_cell.angle_alpha   90.00
_cell.angle_beta   90.00
_cell.angle_gamma   90.00
#
_symmetry.space_group_name_H-M   'P 1'
#
loop_
_entity.id
_entity.type
_entity.pdbx_description
1 polymer ?
#
loop_
_entity_poly.entity_id
_entity_poly.type
_entity_poly.pdbx_seq_one_letter_code
_entity_poly.pdbx_strand_id
1 'polypeptide(L)' 'MSARLWVSGDRLVCTVTDRGHGLDQPFAGFRPAHGPDLSRGGMGLWLARTLWDHVDLLPGEPGFTVRLSTRLR' A
#
# COMPACT_ATOMS: atom_id res chain seq x y z
N MET A 1 3.74 -1.75 14.07
CA MET A 1 3.61 -2.02 12.63
C MET A 1 4.01 -3.46 12.40
N SER A 2 3.29 -4.19 11.56
CA SER A 2 3.62 -5.56 11.18
C SER A 2 3.48 -5.72 9.67
N ALA A 3 4.25 -6.64 9.10
CA ALA A 3 4.11 -7.07 7.72
C ALA A 3 3.90 -8.58 7.72
N ARG A 4 2.99 -9.06 6.87
CA ARG A 4 2.76 -10.49 6.65
C ARG A 4 2.75 -10.75 5.15
N LEU A 5 3.33 -11.86 4.76
CA LEU A 5 3.51 -12.26 3.37
C LEU A 5 3.00 -13.68 3.18
N TRP A 6 2.22 -13.88 2.14
CA TRP A 6 1.76 -15.19 1.68
C TRP A 6 2.10 -15.35 0.22
N VAL A 7 2.56 -16.55 -0.13
CA VAL A 7 3.01 -16.89 -1.47
C VAL A 7 2.36 -18.20 -1.89
N SER A 8 1.71 -18.20 -3.05
CA SER A 8 1.29 -19.38 -3.81
C SER A 8 2.14 -19.49 -5.07
N GLY A 9 1.95 -20.55 -5.88
CA GLY A 9 2.72 -20.73 -7.11
C GLY A 9 2.51 -19.64 -8.17
N ASP A 10 1.40 -18.91 -8.10
CA ASP A 10 0.95 -17.94 -9.10
C ASP A 10 0.75 -16.52 -8.54
N ARG A 11 0.87 -16.34 -7.22
CA ARG A 11 0.50 -15.09 -6.56
C ARG A 11 1.29 -14.83 -5.29
N LEU A 12 1.57 -13.55 -5.08
CA LEU A 12 2.10 -13.03 -3.83
C LEU A 12 1.10 -12.03 -3.24
N VAL A 13 0.80 -12.17 -1.95
CA VAL A 13 -0.03 -11.26 -1.18
C VAL A 13 0.76 -10.76 0.02
N CYS A 14 0.87 -9.45 0.18
CA CYS A 14 1.49 -8.81 1.32
C CYS A 14 0.46 -7.93 2.03
N THR A 15 0.45 -7.95 3.36
CA THR A 15 -0.30 -6.99 4.17
C THR A 15 0.66 -6.26 5.09
N VAL A 16 0.54 -4.93 5.13
CA VAL A 16 1.23 -4.07 6.08
C VAL A 16 0.19 -3.43 6.98
N THR A 17 0.27 -3.67 8.28
CA THR A 17 -0.68 -3.16 9.27
C THR A 17 0.03 -2.26 10.28
N ASP A 18 -0.49 -1.06 10.46
CA ASP A 18 -0.10 -0.14 11.53
C ASP A 18 -1.22 0.00 12.58
N ARG A 19 -1.05 0.95 13.52
CA ARG A 19 -2.08 1.32 14.52
C ARG A 19 -2.55 2.77 14.35
N GLY A 20 -2.43 3.30 13.13
CA GLY A 20 -2.83 4.66 12.80
C GLY A 20 -4.32 4.76 12.51
N HIS A 21 -4.82 6.00 12.51
CA HIS A 21 -6.24 6.30 12.23
C HIS A 21 -6.61 6.17 10.74
N GLY A 22 -5.70 5.68 9.89
CA GLY A 22 -5.89 5.53 8.45
C GLY A 22 -5.49 6.76 7.64
N LEU A 23 -6.01 6.84 6.41
CA LEU A 23 -5.77 7.92 5.47
C LEU A 23 -6.99 8.86 5.46
N ASP A 24 -6.75 10.15 5.70
CA ASP A 24 -7.73 11.23 5.67
C ASP A 24 -7.96 11.79 4.25
N GLN A 25 -7.10 11.43 3.29
CA GLN A 25 -7.16 11.87 1.91
C GLN A 25 -7.67 10.77 0.97
N PRO A 26 -8.89 10.89 0.39
CA PRO A 26 -9.51 9.85 -0.44
C PRO A 26 -8.67 9.40 -1.64
N PHE A 27 -7.86 10.31 -2.19
CA PHE A 27 -7.03 10.06 -3.38
C PHE A 27 -5.54 9.91 -3.06
N ALA A 28 -5.19 9.61 -1.81
CA ALA A 28 -3.81 9.32 -1.43
C ALA A 28 -3.20 8.23 -2.34
N GLY A 29 -2.01 8.53 -2.87
CA GLY A 29 -1.24 7.63 -3.72
C GLY A 29 -1.74 7.44 -5.16
N PHE A 30 -2.79 8.13 -5.61
CA PHE A 30 -3.13 8.13 -7.05
C PHE A 30 -2.21 9.01 -7.90
N ARG A 31 -1.48 9.91 -7.24
CA ARG A 31 -0.43 10.74 -7.83
C ARG A 31 0.74 10.84 -6.84
N PRO A 32 1.93 11.27 -7.31
CA PRO A 32 3.00 11.70 -6.42
C PRO A 32 2.50 12.71 -5.36
N ALA A 33 2.92 12.51 -4.11
CA ALA A 33 2.46 13.35 -3.00
C ALA A 33 2.88 14.82 -3.12
N HIS A 34 3.97 15.08 -3.85
CA HIS A 34 4.56 16.41 -4.00
C HIS A 34 4.82 16.81 -5.46
N GLY A 35 4.02 16.28 -6.39
CA GLY A 35 4.20 16.56 -7.82
C GLY A 35 5.40 15.79 -8.42
N PRO A 36 6.02 16.29 -9.51
CA PRO A 36 7.06 15.54 -10.21
C PRO A 36 8.37 15.42 -9.43
N ASP A 37 8.56 16.20 -8.36
CA ASP A 37 9.72 16.10 -7.49
C ASP A 37 9.60 14.89 -6.55
N LEU A 38 10.21 13.78 -6.97
CA LEU A 38 10.21 12.52 -6.24
C LEU A 38 11.26 12.46 -5.12
N SER A 39 12.06 13.52 -4.93
CA SER A 39 13.09 13.56 -3.87
C SER A 39 12.48 13.71 -2.46
N ARG A 40 11.22 14.13 -2.40
CA ARG A 40 10.48 14.29 -1.15
C ARG A 40 9.82 12.98 -0.71
N GLY A 41 9.68 12.79 0.61
CA GLY A 41 8.97 11.65 1.19
C GLY A 41 7.47 11.62 0.82
N GLY A 42 6.75 10.57 1.26
CA GLY A 42 5.30 10.45 1.04
C GLY A 42 4.89 9.69 -0.24
N MET A 43 5.86 9.16 -1.00
CA MET A 43 5.62 8.47 -2.26
C MET A 43 5.17 7.00 -2.11
N GLY A 44 5.18 6.44 -0.90
CA GLY A 44 5.02 5.00 -0.66
C GLY A 44 3.74 4.40 -1.26
N LEU A 45 2.60 5.07 -1.07
CA LEU A 45 1.33 4.56 -1.61
C LEU A 45 1.23 4.70 -3.14
N TRP A 46 1.82 5.76 -3.70
CA TRP A 46 1.90 5.90 -5.16
C TRP A 46 2.79 4.83 -5.79
N LEU A 47 3.96 4.57 -5.20
CA LEU A 47 4.84 3.48 -5.62
C LEU A 47 4.13 2.13 -5.51
N ALA A 48 3.41 1.88 -4.43
CA ALA A 48 2.64 0.65 -4.25
C ALA A 48 1.61 0.47 -5.39
N ARG A 49 0.83 1.50 -5.72
CA ARG A 49 -0.14 1.46 -6.83
C ARG A 49 0.50 1.35 -8.20
N THR A 50 1.75 1.78 -8.35
CA THR A 50 2.50 1.71 -9.61
C THR A 50 3.11 0.33 -9.83
N LEU A 51 3.55 -0.34 -8.76
CA LEU A 51 4.33 -1.58 -8.81
C LEU A 51 3.51 -2.85 -8.60
N TRP A 52 2.36 -2.75 -7.95
CA TRP A 52 1.52 -3.92 -7.61
C TRP A 52 0.25 -3.94 -8.44
N ASP A 53 -0.18 -5.13 -8.86
CA ASP A 53 -1.41 -5.31 -9.63
C ASP A 53 -2.65 -4.85 -8.85
N HIS A 54 -2.68 -5.08 -7.53
CA HIS A 54 -3.78 -4.66 -6.66
C HIS A 54 -3.29 -4.06 -5.34
N VAL A 55 -3.93 -2.96 -4.93
CA VAL A 55 -3.67 -2.25 -3.67
C VAL A 55 -4.99 -1.87 -3.00
N ASP A 56 -5.30 -2.53 -1.90
CA ASP A 56 -6.48 -2.25 -1.07
C ASP A 56 -6.08 -1.52 0.22
N LEU A 57 -6.90 -0.55 0.60
CA LEU A 57 -6.79 0.23 1.83
C LEU A 57 -7.90 -0.20 2.77
N LEU A 58 -7.53 -0.87 3.85
CA LEU A 58 -8.45 -1.53 4.76
C LEU A 58 -8.38 -0.84 6.13
N PRO A 59 -9.30 0.09 6.44
CA PRO A 59 -9.45 0.58 7.82
C PRO A 59 -9.95 -0.56 8.72
N GLY A 60 -9.46 -0.61 9.95
CA GLY A 60 -9.93 -1.53 10.98
C GLY A 60 -9.67 -0.99 12.38
N GLU A 61 -10.23 -1.62 13.40
CA GLU A 61 -9.88 -1.32 14.79
C GLU A 61 -8.80 -2.31 15.27
N PRO A 62 -7.66 -1.87 15.83
CA PRO A 62 -7.23 -0.51 16.16
C PRO A 62 -6.23 0.10 15.14
N GLY A 63 -6.39 -0.10 13.83
CA GLY A 63 -5.36 0.33 12.88
C GLY A 63 -5.68 0.22 11.39
N PHE A 64 -4.70 0.57 10.57
CA PHE A 64 -4.86 0.59 9.13
C PHE A 64 -4.04 -0.51 8.47
N THR A 65 -4.63 -1.22 7.49
CA THR A 65 -3.95 -2.26 6.72
C THR A 65 -3.92 -1.91 5.24
N VAL A 66 -2.72 -1.93 4.66
CA VAL A 66 -2.53 -1.92 3.22
C VAL A 66 -2.34 -3.35 2.75
N ARG A 67 -3.19 -3.84 1.85
CA ARG A 67 -3.05 -5.15 1.21
C ARG A 67 -2.57 -4.95 -0.23
N LEU A 68 -1.49 -5.64 -0.56
CA LEU A 68 -0.81 -5.59 -1.85
C LEU A 68 -0.84 -6.99 -2.47
N SER A 69 -1.13 -7.12 -3.75
CA SER A 69 -0.97 -8.41 -4.43
C SER A 69 -0.52 -8.30 -5.88
N THR A 70 0.29 -9.25 -6.31
CA THR A 70 0.82 -9.35 -7.68
C THR A 70 0.86 -10.80 -8.13
N ARG A 71 0.74 -11.03 -9.44
CA ARG A 71 0.92 -12.37 -10.03
C ARG A 71 2.40 -12.71 -10.16
N LEU A 72 2.75 -13.96 -9.88
CA LEU A 72 4.09 -14.49 -10.14
C LEU A 72 4.12 -15.06 -11.56
N ARG A 73 5.17 -14.72 -12.31
CA ARG A 73 5.41 -15.20 -13.68
C ARG A 73 6.57 -16.17 -13.68
#